data_AF-A0A529HLI6-F1
#
_entry.id   AF-A0A529HLI6-F1
#
_cell.length_a   1.000
_cell.length_b   1.000
_cell.length_c   1.000
_cell.angle_alpha   90.00
_cell.angle_beta   90.00
_cell.angle_gamma   90.00
#
_symmetry.space_group_name_H-M   'P 1'
#
loop_
_entity.id
_entity.type
_entity.pdbx_description
1 polymer ?
#
loop_
_entity_poly.entity_id
_entity_poly.type
_entity_poly.pdbx_seq_one_letter_code
_entity_poly.pdbx_strand_id
1 'polypeptide(L)'
;ISDDQAPPVDRPNLSKDYLAGRAPQDWIPMRGEKYYSKNNIDLRLDTKADRIDPRSREVVLSDGSTISYERLLLATGAEPVRLATPGAEQSFVHTLRSFADCKAI
;
A
#
# COMPACT_ATOMS: atom_id res chain seq x y z
N ILE A 1 4.69 -2.24 8.49
CA ILE A 1 4.98 -2.98 7.24
C ILE A 1 3.88 -2.71 6.22
N SER A 2 4.22 -2.65 4.95
CA SER A 2 3.28 -2.45 3.84
C SER A 2 3.83 -3.13 2.59
N ASP A 3 2.95 -3.76 1.81
CA ASP A 3 3.27 -4.30 0.48
C ASP A 3 3.37 -3.19 -0.58
N ASP A 4 2.92 -1.96 -0.26
CA ASP A 4 3.07 -0.81 -1.16
C ASP A 4 4.53 -0.32 -1.15
N GLN A 5 5.04 0.08 -2.33
CA GLN A 5 6.32 0.79 -2.46
C GLN A 5 6.23 2.25 -2.01
N ALA A 6 5.03 2.83 -1.98
CA ALA A 6 4.80 4.21 -1.57
C ALA A 6 4.46 4.28 -0.07
N PRO A 7 4.83 5.36 0.63
CA PRO A 7 4.32 5.61 1.98
C PRO A 7 2.79 5.78 1.94
N PRO A 8 2.09 5.72 3.10
CA PRO A 8 0.66 6.00 3.17
C PRO A 8 0.24 7.26 2.39
N VAL A 9 -0.68 7.09 1.44
CA VAL A 9 -1.13 8.14 0.51
C VAL A 9 -2.60 8.52 0.71
N ASP A 10 -2.94 9.75 0.31
CA ASP A 10 -4.33 10.20 0.15
C ASP A 10 -4.99 9.53 -1.06
N ARG A 11 -5.54 8.33 -0.83
CA ARG A 11 -6.21 7.53 -1.87
C ARG A 11 -7.37 8.29 -2.56
N PRO A 12 -8.23 9.05 -1.86
CA PRO A 12 -9.24 9.90 -2.51
C PRO A 12 -8.72 10.86 -3.56
N ASN A 13 -7.50 11.37 -3.43
CA ASN A 13 -6.88 12.28 -4.40
C ASN A 13 -6.38 11.55 -5.66
N LEU A 14 -6.07 10.26 -5.56
CA LEU A 14 -5.60 9.44 -6.68
C LEU A 14 -6.62 9.31 -7.83
N SER A 15 -7.92 9.49 -7.57
CA SER A 15 -8.96 9.46 -8.61
C SER A 15 -9.54 10.85 -8.91
N LYS A 16 -8.95 11.91 -8.34
CA LYS A 16 -9.43 13.29 -8.46
C LYS A 16 -8.32 14.20 -8.94
N ASP A 17 -7.89 15.13 -8.09
CA ASP A 17 -7.03 16.23 -8.50
C ASP A 17 -5.66 15.76 -8.97
N TYR A 18 -5.15 14.65 -8.42
CA TYR A 18 -3.88 14.09 -8.88
C TYR A 18 -3.97 13.51 -10.28
N LEU A 19 -4.92 12.59 -10.52
CA LEU A 19 -5.11 11.99 -11.84
C LEU A 19 -5.53 13.01 -12.90
N ALA A 20 -6.25 14.07 -12.50
CA ALA A 20 -6.58 15.19 -13.36
C ALA A 20 -5.40 16.15 -13.65
N GLY A 21 -4.21 15.91 -13.08
CA GLY A 21 -3.02 16.75 -13.25
C GLY A 21 -3.10 18.11 -12.54
N ARG A 22 -3.99 18.26 -11.54
CA ARG A 22 -4.24 19.50 -10.80
C ARG A 22 -3.59 19.53 -9.41
N ALA A 23 -3.24 18.38 -8.85
CA ALA A 23 -2.51 18.28 -7.59
C ALA A 23 -1.06 17.82 -7.85
N PRO A 24 -0.05 18.48 -7.25
CA PRO A 24 1.33 18.03 -7.35
C PRO A 24 1.51 16.72 -6.57
N GLN A 25 2.48 15.91 -6.99
CA GLN A 25 2.79 14.62 -6.35
C GLN A 25 3.13 14.76 -4.86
N ASP A 26 3.72 15.88 -4.45
CA ASP A 26 4.11 16.14 -3.06
C ASP A 26 2.91 16.25 -2.10
N TRP A 27 1.68 16.40 -2.61
CA TRP A 27 0.46 16.40 -1.81
C TRP A 27 -0.06 14.98 -1.51
N ILE A 28 0.46 13.97 -2.21
CA ILE A 28 -0.06 12.60 -2.16
C ILE A 28 0.32 11.87 -0.87
N PRO A 29 1.56 11.95 -0.34
CA PRO A 29 1.88 11.37 0.95
C PRO A 29 1.07 12.02 2.09
N MET A 30 0.43 11.21 2.94
CA MET A 30 -0.34 11.72 4.09
C MET A 30 0.55 12.40 5.14
N ARG A 31 1.82 12.00 5.19
CA ARG A 31 2.85 12.51 6.10
C ARG A 31 4.17 12.59 5.33
N GLY A 32 4.95 13.65 5.59
CA GLY A 32 6.31 13.74 5.09
C GLY A 32 7.25 12.75 5.80
N GLU A 33 8.34 12.34 5.15
CA GLU A 33 9.26 11.30 5.63
C GLU A 33 9.76 11.50 7.07
N LYS A 34 10.10 12.74 7.43
CA LYS A 34 10.58 13.10 8.78
C LYS A 34 9.55 12.83 9.87
N TYR A 35 8.26 12.70 9.55
CA TYR A 35 7.22 12.37 10.54
C TYR A 35 7.48 11.01 11.16
N TYR A 36 7.83 10.00 10.35
CA TYR A 36 7.98 8.62 10.82
C TYR A 36 9.15 8.50 11.80
N SER A 37 10.34 8.99 11.42
CA SER A 37 11.51 8.97 12.29
C SER A 37 11.33 9.78 13.56
N LYS A 38 10.72 10.97 13.49
CA LYS A 38 10.42 11.81 14.68
C LYS A 38 9.45 11.15 15.66
N ASN A 39 8.59 10.26 15.20
CA ASN A 39 7.61 9.56 16.03
C ASN A 39 8.02 8.10 16.32
N ASN A 40 9.27 7.72 16.05
CA ASN A 40 9.78 6.36 16.23
C ASN A 40 8.93 5.29 15.52
N ILE A 41 8.44 5.61 14.32
CA ILE A 41 7.68 4.69 13.47
C ILE A 41 8.64 4.07 12.47
N ASP A 42 8.87 2.76 12.59
CA ASP A 42 9.59 1.96 11.61
C ASP A 42 8.69 1.63 10.41
N LEU A 43 8.70 2.50 9.40
CA LEU A 43 7.95 2.31 8.17
C LEU A 43 8.74 1.42 7.21
N ARG A 44 8.40 0.13 7.16
CA ARG A 44 8.93 -0.82 6.17
C ARG A 44 7.97 -0.95 4.99
N LEU A 45 8.38 -0.42 3.85
CA LEU A 45 7.69 -0.50 2.56
C LEU A 45 8.21 -1.72 1.78
N ASP A 46 7.52 -2.09 0.70
CA ASP A 46 7.89 -3.28 -0.12
C ASP A 46 8.07 -4.54 0.75
N THR A 47 7.26 -4.65 1.81
CA THR A 47 7.36 -5.66 2.87
C THR A 47 6.02 -6.34 3.04
N LYS A 48 5.85 -7.47 2.34
CA LYS A 48 4.63 -8.27 2.40
C LYS A 48 4.61 -9.21 3.60
N ALA A 49 3.57 -9.12 4.40
CA ALA A 49 3.20 -10.17 5.37
C ALA A 49 2.49 -11.31 4.64
N ASP A 50 3.03 -12.52 4.76
CA ASP A 50 2.47 -13.72 4.12
C ASP A 50 1.52 -14.48 5.05
N ARG A 51 1.95 -14.71 6.30
CA ARG A 51 1.12 -15.35 7.33
C ARG A 51 1.40 -14.81 8.72
N ILE A 52 0.48 -15.05 9.63
CA ILE A 52 0.61 -14.76 11.06
C ILE A 52 0.68 -16.08 11.80
N ASP A 53 1.64 -16.21 12.71
CA ASP A 53 1.70 -17.28 13.72
C ASP A 53 1.30 -16.70 15.09
N PRO A 54 0.04 -16.88 15.52
CA PRO A 54 -0.41 -16.35 16.80
C PRO A 54 0.20 -17.07 18.02
N ARG A 55 0.74 -18.29 17.84
CA ARG A 55 1.33 -19.05 18.95
C ARG A 55 2.70 -18.50 19.31
N SER A 56 3.54 -18.25 18.32
CA SER A 56 4.84 -17.59 18.52
C SER A 56 4.73 -16.06 18.58
N ARG A 57 3.57 -15.50 18.20
CA ARG A 57 3.32 -14.06 18.06
C ARG A 57 4.26 -13.43 17.03
N GLU A 58 4.29 -14.02 15.85
CA GLU A 58 5.14 -13.58 14.74
C GLU A 58 4.33 -13.33 13.48
N VAL A 59 4.77 -12.35 12.70
CA VAL A 59 4.38 -12.20 11.30
C VAL A 59 5.50 -12.78 10.46
N VAL A 60 5.17 -13.73 9.58
CA VAL A 60 6.10 -14.30 8.60
C VAL A 60 5.97 -13.50 7.32
N LEU A 61 7.10 -13.01 6.83
CA LEU A 61 7.19 -12.19 5.62
C LEU A 61 7.38 -13.08 4.39
N SER A 62 7.12 -12.52 3.21
CA SER A 62 7.25 -13.23 1.94
C SER A 62 8.67 -13.71 1.61
N ASP A 63 9.70 -13.10 2.21
CA ASP A 63 11.10 -13.51 2.09
C ASP A 63 11.49 -14.64 3.07
N GLY A 64 10.54 -15.11 3.89
CA GLY A 64 10.74 -16.16 4.90
C GLY A 64 11.24 -15.65 6.25
N SER A 65 11.58 -14.36 6.39
CA SER A 65 11.95 -13.76 7.68
C SER A 65 10.72 -13.54 8.57
N THR A 66 10.95 -13.26 9.86
CA THR A 66 9.88 -13.05 10.84
C THR A 66 10.00 -11.73 11.59
N ILE A 67 8.86 -11.19 12.02
CA ILE A 67 8.76 -10.05 12.92
C ILE A 67 7.91 -10.46 14.13
N SER A 68 8.52 -10.45 15.31
CA SER A 68 7.83 -10.67 16.58
C SER A 68 6.95 -9.47 16.96
N TYR A 69 5.80 -9.72 17.57
CA TYR A 69 4.91 -8.66 18.06
C TYR A 69 4.35 -8.96 19.45
N GLU A 70 4.06 -7.91 20.21
CA GLU A 70 3.24 -8.01 21.42
C GLU A 70 1.75 -7.77 21.14
N ARG A 71 1.47 -6.89 20.18
CA ARG A 71 0.15 -6.53 19.69
C ARG A 71 0.23 -6.42 18.16
N LEU A 72 -0.80 -6.90 17.48
CA LEU A 72 -0.90 -6.87 16.02
C LEU A 72 -2.19 -6.17 15.60
N LEU A 73 -2.06 -5.16 14.74
CA LEU A 73 -3.18 -4.48 14.10
C LEU A 73 -3.23 -4.89 12.62
N LEU A 74 -4.36 -5.44 12.19
CA LEU A 74 -4.61 -5.73 10.78
C LEU A 74 -5.29 -4.53 10.13
N ALA A 75 -4.54 -3.85 9.26
CA ALA A 75 -5.00 -2.70 8.49
C ALA A 75 -4.76 -2.91 6.98
N THR A 76 -4.98 -4.14 6.49
CA THR A 76 -4.63 -4.58 5.12
C THR A 76 -5.53 -4.00 4.04
N GLY A 77 -6.65 -3.38 4.41
CA GLY A 77 -7.59 -2.82 3.44
C GLY A 77 -8.22 -3.90 2.56
N ALA A 78 -8.18 -3.69 1.24
CA ALA A 78 -8.85 -4.53 0.25
C ALA A 78 -8.24 -4.32 -1.14
N GLU A 79 -8.37 -5.34 -1.99
CA GLU A 79 -7.96 -5.35 -3.40
C GLU A 79 -9.15 -5.12 -4.34
N PRO A 80 -8.95 -4.48 -5.50
CA PRO A 80 -9.98 -4.37 -6.54
C PRO A 80 -10.40 -5.74 -7.07
N VAL A 81 -11.71 -5.91 -7.29
CA VAL A 81 -12.21 -7.08 -8.02
C VAL A 81 -11.86 -6.93 -9.50
N ARG A 82 -11.14 -7.91 -10.05
CA ARG A 82 -10.83 -7.99 -11.48
C ARG A 82 -12.04 -8.53 -12.23
N LEU A 83 -12.39 -7.90 -13.35
CA LEU A 83 -13.52 -8.32 -14.19
C LEU A 83 -13.14 -9.59 -14.96
N ALA A 84 -13.99 -10.62 -14.90
CA ALA A 84 -13.78 -11.89 -15.62
C ALA A 84 -14.38 -11.89 -17.03
N THR A 85 -14.47 -10.72 -17.67
CA THR A 85 -15.08 -10.55 -19.00
C THR A 85 -14.01 -10.48 -20.10
N PRO A 86 -14.30 -10.96 -21.33
CA PRO A 86 -13.37 -10.83 -22.45
C PRO A 86 -12.89 -9.38 -22.62
N GLY A 87 -11.58 -9.19 -22.72
CA GLY A 87 -10.95 -7.88 -22.89
C GLY A 87 -10.62 -7.13 -21.59
N ALA A 88 -10.93 -7.68 -20.40
CA ALA A 88 -10.58 -7.06 -19.12
C ALA A 88 -9.06 -7.01 -18.82
N GLU A 89 -8.27 -7.85 -19.49
CA GLU A 89 -6.81 -7.91 -19.36
C GLU A 89 -6.06 -7.00 -20.36
N GLN A 90 -6.78 -6.18 -21.13
CA GLN A 90 -6.14 -5.27 -22.10
C GLN A 90 -5.31 -4.21 -21.37
N SER A 91 -4.19 -3.81 -21.98
CA SER A 91 -3.22 -2.91 -21.35
C SER A 91 -3.75 -1.51 -21.02
N PHE A 92 -4.86 -1.09 -21.64
CA PHE A 92 -5.53 0.19 -21.37
C PHE A 92 -6.69 0.07 -20.37
N VAL A 93 -6.91 -1.12 -19.79
CA VAL A 93 -7.88 -1.36 -18.72
C VAL A 93 -7.13 -1.34 -17.39
N HIS A 94 -7.45 -0.38 -16.55
CA HIS A 94 -6.77 -0.19 -15.26
C HIS A 94 -7.75 -0.34 -14.10
N THR A 95 -7.25 -0.91 -13.00
CA THR A 95 -7.82 -0.69 -11.66
C THR A 95 -7.15 0.51 -11.03
N LEU A 96 -7.83 1.22 -10.12
CA LEU A 96 -7.27 2.36 -9.41
C LEU A 96 -7.43 2.20 -7.90
N ARG A 97 -6.37 1.76 -7.22
CA ARG A 97 -6.34 1.54 -5.77
C ARG A 97 -5.08 2.05 -5.10
N SER A 98 -3.93 1.82 -5.72
CA SER A 98 -2.60 2.17 -5.22
C SER A 98 -2.06 3.41 -5.94
N PHE A 99 -0.98 3.99 -5.38
CA PHE A 99 -0.27 5.06 -6.09
C PHE A 99 0.42 4.56 -7.36
N ALA A 100 0.84 3.29 -7.39
CA ALA A 100 1.39 2.66 -8.59
C ALA A 100 0.33 2.55 -9.69
N ASP A 101 -0.89 2.12 -9.36
CA ASP A 101 -2.02 2.07 -10.29
C ASP A 101 -2.27 3.43 -10.94
N CYS A 102 -2.31 4.49 -10.12
CA CYS A 102 -2.58 5.84 -10.60
C CYS A 102 -1.48 6.34 -11.56
N LYS A 103 -0.21 6.00 -11.32
CA LYS A 103 0.90 6.38 -12.20
C LYS A 103 0.94 5.60 -13.51
N ALA A 104 0.24 4.48 -13.59
CA ALA A 104 0.15 3.65 -14.78
C ALA A 104 -0.96 4.12 -15.74
N ILE A 105 -1.83 5.03 -15.31
CA ILE A 105 -2.89 5.68 -16.09
C ILE A 105 -2.38 7.04 -16.58
#